data_AF-A0A242N3J3-F1
#
_entry.id   AF-A0A242N3J3-F1
#
_cell.length_a   1.000
_cell.length_b   1.000
_cell.length_c   1.000
_cell.angle_alpha   90.00
_cell.angle_beta   90.00
_cell.angle_gamma   90.00
#
_symmetry.space_group_name_H-M   'P 1'
#
loop_
_entity.id
_entity.type
_entity.pdbx_description
1 polymer ?
#
loop_
_entity_poly.entity_id
_entity_poly.type
_entity_poly.pdbx_seq_one_letter_code
_entity_poly.pdbx_strand_id
1 'polypeptide(L)'
;MAQIPVDEPIDTVGGDGAYDTKQCHRVIAGRGATPSIPPREGAKPWSEGTPGASWRNEAIDDIARDGRGEWKKQSGYHRRSLIENTMYRYKTLTGNCLSARCIGSQATEVAIRVGIINHMVTLARPQSVRNS
;
A
#
# COMPACT_ATOMS: atom_id res chain seq x y z
N MET A 1 15.42 -11.44 2.03
CA MET A 1 14.09 -11.17 2.62
C MET A 1 13.32 -12.47 2.63
N ALA A 2 12.76 -12.88 3.76
CA ALA A 2 11.82 -14.00 3.81
C ALA A 2 10.46 -13.52 3.26
N GLN A 3 9.78 -14.35 2.47
CA GLN A 3 8.39 -14.10 2.11
C GLN A 3 7.51 -14.24 3.36
N ILE A 4 6.39 -13.51 3.40
CA ILE A 4 5.38 -13.68 4.46
C ILE A 4 4.97 -15.16 4.45
N PRO A 5 4.97 -15.85 5.61
CA PRO A 5 4.55 -17.26 5.70
C PRO A 5 3.21 -17.50 5.02
N VAL A 6 3.01 -18.69 4.47
CA VAL A 6 1.79 -19.01 3.68
C VAL A 6 0.54 -19.01 4.56
N ASP A 7 0.72 -19.43 5.80
CA ASP A 7 -0.28 -19.53 6.86
C ASP A 7 -0.59 -18.19 7.55
N GLU A 8 0.23 -17.16 7.34
CA GLU A 8 -0.06 -15.84 7.87
C GLU A 8 -1.21 -15.19 7.08
N PRO A 9 -2.35 -14.88 7.75
CA PRO A 9 -3.51 -14.32 7.07
C PRO A 9 -3.22 -12.91 6.57
N ILE A 10 -3.54 -12.66 5.30
CA ILE A 10 -3.42 -11.35 4.67
C ILE A 10 -4.83 -10.90 4.29
N ASP A 11 -5.30 -9.85 4.94
CA ASP A 11 -6.63 -9.28 4.66
C ASP A 11 -6.65 -8.52 3.33
N THR A 12 -5.72 -7.58 3.15
CA THR A 12 -5.69 -6.69 1.99
C THR A 12 -4.28 -6.56 1.42
N VAL A 13 -4.14 -6.60 0.09
CA VAL A 13 -2.88 -6.34 -0.63
C VAL A 13 -3.00 -5.07 -1.45
N GLY A 14 -2.22 -4.04 -1.09
CA GLY A 14 -2.21 -2.75 -1.76
C GLY A 14 -1.13 -2.63 -2.84
N GLY A 15 -1.49 -2.10 -4.00
CA GLY A 15 -0.62 -1.95 -5.18
C GLY A 15 -0.95 -0.67 -5.94
N ASP A 16 0.00 -0.12 -6.69
CA ASP A 16 -0.33 0.87 -7.72
C ASP A 16 -0.85 0.16 -8.98
N GLY A 17 -1.37 0.93 -9.94
CA GLY A 17 -1.96 0.39 -11.17
C GLY A 17 -0.97 -0.41 -12.05
N ALA A 18 0.35 -0.34 -11.82
CA ALA A 18 1.28 -1.23 -12.52
C ALA A 18 1.06 -2.70 -12.12
N TYR A 19 0.59 -2.95 -10.90
CA TYR A 19 0.25 -4.28 -10.38
C TYR A 19 -1.13 -4.77 -10.81
N ASP A 20 -1.89 -4.01 -11.60
CA ASP A 20 -3.15 -4.45 -12.18
C ASP A 20 -2.91 -5.45 -13.33
N THR A 21 -2.45 -6.64 -12.96
CA THR A 21 -2.14 -7.75 -13.87
C THR A 21 -2.79 -9.03 -13.41
N LYS A 22 -3.15 -9.91 -14.35
CA LYS A 22 -3.75 -11.21 -14.03
C LYS A 22 -2.89 -12.04 -13.09
N GLN A 23 -1.56 -11.96 -13.24
CA GLN A 23 -0.64 -12.69 -12.37
C GLN A 23 -0.70 -12.19 -10.93
N CYS A 24 -0.69 -10.87 -10.71
CA CYS A 24 -0.80 -10.30 -9.37
C CYS A 24 -2.14 -10.66 -8.71
N HIS A 25 -3.24 -10.45 -9.43
CA HIS A 25 -4.58 -10.78 -8.93
C HIS A 25 -4.74 -12.28 -8.63
N ARG A 26 -4.13 -13.17 -9.41
CA ARG A 26 -4.09 -14.61 -9.12
C ARG A 26 -3.35 -14.93 -7.83
N VAL A 27 -2.20 -14.30 -7.57
CA VAL A 27 -1.43 -14.53 -6.33
C VAL A 27 -2.19 -14.00 -5.11
N ILE A 28 -2.82 -12.84 -5.23
CA ILE A 28 -3.65 -12.24 -4.18
C ILE A 28 -4.87 -13.13 -3.87
N ALA A 29 -5.58 -13.58 -4.91
CA ALA A 29 -6.70 -14.51 -4.78
C ALA A 29 -6.27 -15.83 -4.13
N GLY A 30 -5.09 -16.36 -4.49
CA GLY A 30 -4.54 -17.57 -3.88
C GLY A 30 -4.19 -17.42 -2.39
N ARG A 31 -4.01 -16.19 -1.90
CA ARG A 31 -3.86 -15.86 -0.48
C ARG A 31 -5.19 -15.60 0.23
N GLY A 32 -6.31 -15.59 -0.48
CA GLY A 32 -7.62 -15.18 0.05
C GLY A 32 -7.69 -13.70 0.42
N ALA A 33 -6.76 -12.88 -0.09
CA ALA A 33 -6.66 -11.46 0.24
C ALA A 33 -7.45 -10.59 -0.75
N THR A 34 -7.88 -9.41 -0.31
CA THR A 34 -8.57 -8.43 -1.15
C THR A 34 -7.56 -7.49 -1.82
N PRO A 35 -7.63 -7.26 -3.15
CA PRO A 35 -6.74 -6.29 -3.81
C PRO A 35 -7.22 -4.85 -3.60
N SER A 36 -6.37 -4.01 -3.01
CA SER A 36 -6.50 -2.54 -3.04
C SER A 36 -5.59 -1.98 -4.15
N ILE A 37 -5.88 -2.34 -5.39
CA ILE A 37 -5.11 -1.99 -6.60
C ILE A 37 -6.03 -1.27 -7.58
N PRO A 38 -5.73 -0.03 -7.98
CA PRO A 38 -6.57 0.67 -8.93
C PRO A 38 -6.44 0.02 -10.31
N PRO A 39 -7.55 -0.29 -11.00
CA PRO A 39 -7.52 -0.73 -12.38
C PRO A 39 -6.74 0.25 -13.26
N ARG A 40 -6.11 -0.20 -14.35
CA ARG A 40 -5.47 0.72 -15.31
C ARG A 40 -6.49 1.61 -16.01
N GLU A 41 -6.04 2.76 -16.51
CA GLU A 41 -6.87 3.59 -17.37
C GLU A 41 -7.27 2.82 -18.63
N GLY A 42 -8.55 2.90 -19.03
CA GLY A 42 -9.10 2.12 -20.13
C GLY A 42 -9.20 0.61 -19.86
N ALA A 43 -9.08 0.18 -18.60
CA ALA A 43 -9.26 -1.21 -18.21
C ALA A 43 -10.64 -1.74 -18.64
N LYS A 44 -10.64 -2.91 -19.30
CA LYS A 44 -11.85 -3.67 -19.61
C LYS A 44 -12.06 -4.82 -18.62
N PRO A 45 -13.31 -5.27 -18.41
CA PRO A 45 -13.58 -6.45 -17.61
C PRO A 45 -12.83 -7.68 -18.10
N TRP A 46 -12.35 -8.49 -17.17
CA TRP A 46 -11.83 -9.83 -17.47
C TRP A 46 -12.95 -10.87 -17.47
N SER A 47 -12.73 -12.02 -18.09
CA SER A 47 -13.68 -13.14 -18.01
C SER A 47 -13.85 -13.61 -16.57
N GLU A 48 -15.08 -13.97 -16.19
CA GLU A 48 -15.42 -14.36 -14.81
C GLU A 48 -14.59 -15.53 -14.27
N GLY A 49 -14.17 -16.46 -15.14
CA GLY A 49 -13.28 -17.57 -14.76
C GLY A 49 -11.83 -17.17 -14.46
N THR A 50 -11.45 -15.90 -14.63
CA THR A 50 -10.10 -15.43 -14.32
C THR A 50 -9.98 -15.16 -12.80
N PRO A 51 -9.00 -15.74 -12.10
CA PRO A 51 -8.77 -15.46 -10.68
C PRO A 51 -8.59 -13.95 -10.41
N GLY A 52 -9.38 -13.44 -9.46
CA GLY A 52 -9.43 -12.03 -9.09
C GLY A 52 -10.20 -11.11 -10.05
N ALA A 53 -10.88 -11.67 -11.08
CA ALA A 53 -11.72 -10.88 -11.97
C ALA A 53 -12.92 -10.26 -11.26
N SER A 54 -13.52 -10.92 -10.27
CA SER A 54 -14.66 -10.37 -9.51
C SER A 54 -14.34 -9.02 -8.91
N TRP A 55 -13.32 -8.96 -8.02
CA TRP A 55 -12.89 -7.72 -7.37
C TRP A 55 -12.47 -6.64 -8.36
N ARG A 56 -11.75 -7.02 -9.43
CA ARG A 56 -11.25 -6.06 -10.41
C ARG A 56 -12.38 -5.50 -11.27
N ASN A 57 -13.31 -6.34 -11.72
CA ASN A 57 -14.43 -5.91 -12.55
C ASN A 57 -15.40 -5.05 -11.74
N GLU A 58 -15.67 -5.44 -10.49
CA GLU A 58 -16.44 -4.60 -9.54
C GLU A 58 -15.77 -3.24 -9.35
N ALA A 59 -14.44 -3.20 -9.16
CA ALA A 59 -13.71 -1.94 -9.08
C ALA A 59 -13.79 -1.11 -10.37
N ILE A 60 -13.86 -1.73 -11.56
CA ILE A 60 -14.09 -1.00 -12.82
C ILE A 60 -15.48 -0.38 -12.83
N ASP A 61 -16.49 -1.15 -12.44
CA ASP A 61 -17.89 -0.72 -12.46
C ASP A 61 -18.13 0.40 -11.44
N ASP A 62 -17.58 0.28 -10.22
CA ASP A 62 -17.62 1.33 -9.20
C ASP A 62 -16.92 2.61 -9.65
N ILE A 63 -15.75 2.49 -10.30
CA ILE A 63 -15.04 3.65 -10.85
C ILE A 63 -15.84 4.29 -11.98
N ALA A 64 -16.52 3.51 -12.81
CA ALA A 64 -17.37 4.03 -13.88
C ALA A 64 -18.62 4.72 -13.34
N ARG A 65 -19.18 4.23 -12.23
CA ARG A 65 -20.38 4.75 -11.59
C ARG A 65 -20.12 5.99 -10.73
N ASP A 66 -19.17 5.89 -9.80
CA ASP A 66 -18.95 6.85 -8.72
C ASP A 66 -17.65 7.66 -8.88
N GLY A 67 -16.84 7.28 -9.86
CA GLY A 67 -15.56 7.92 -10.15
C GLY A 67 -14.39 7.37 -9.34
N ARG A 68 -13.18 7.51 -9.90
CA ARG A 68 -11.93 7.02 -9.30
C ARG A 68 -11.62 7.64 -7.92
N GLY A 69 -12.06 8.87 -7.68
CA GLY A 69 -11.84 9.55 -6.40
C GLY A 69 -12.60 8.89 -5.25
N GLU A 70 -13.87 8.55 -5.46
CA GLU A 70 -14.71 7.89 -4.46
C GLU A 70 -14.29 6.43 -4.26
N TRP A 71 -14.00 5.71 -5.34
CA TRP A 71 -13.47 4.34 -5.23
C TRP A 71 -12.20 4.29 -4.35
N LYS A 72 -11.28 5.26 -4.46
CA LYS A 72 -10.08 5.32 -3.60
C LYS A 72 -10.39 5.51 -2.12
N LYS A 73 -11.49 6.19 -1.78
CA LYS A 73 -11.93 6.38 -0.39
C LYS A 73 -12.56 5.10 0.15
N GLN A 74 -13.42 4.46 -0.64
CA GLN A 74 -14.16 3.25 -0.25
C GLN A 74 -13.28 2.00 -0.17
N SER A 75 -12.36 1.82 -1.13
CA SER A 75 -11.45 0.66 -1.22
C SER A 75 -10.33 0.63 -0.18
N GLY A 76 -10.23 1.64 0.68
CA GLY A 76 -9.11 1.75 1.63
C GLY A 76 -7.77 2.11 0.98
N TYR A 77 -7.75 2.47 -0.31
CA TYR A 77 -6.54 2.91 -1.04
C TYR A 77 -5.84 4.09 -0.34
N HIS A 78 -6.55 4.86 0.47
CA HIS A 78 -5.97 5.89 1.33
C HIS A 78 -4.83 5.36 2.21
N ARG A 79 -4.90 4.13 2.74
CA ARG A 79 -3.82 3.54 3.56
C ARG A 79 -2.50 3.47 2.78
N ARG A 80 -2.54 3.17 1.48
CA ARG A 80 -1.36 3.18 0.62
C ARG A 80 -0.77 4.58 0.48
N SER A 81 -1.62 5.60 0.29
CA SER A 81 -1.15 6.99 0.20
C SER A 81 -0.44 7.47 1.49
N LEU A 82 -0.88 6.99 2.65
CA LEU A 82 -0.22 7.28 3.94
C LEU A 82 1.17 6.62 4.04
N ILE A 83 1.31 5.38 3.55
CA ILE A 83 2.60 4.69 3.49
C ILE A 83 3.54 5.39 2.52
N GLU A 84 3.07 5.74 1.32
CA GLU A 84 3.86 6.46 0.32
C GLU A 84 4.35 7.81 0.86
N ASN A 85 3.48 8.56 1.55
CA ASN A 85 3.87 9.82 2.19
C ASN A 85 4.88 9.59 3.33
N THR A 86 4.70 8.55 4.13
CA THR A 86 5.67 8.16 5.18
C THR A 86 7.03 7.84 4.56
N MET A 87 7.07 7.09 3.45
CA MET A 87 8.29 6.74 2.72
C MET A 87 8.92 7.96 2.04
N TYR A 88 8.11 8.88 1.51
CA TYR A 88 8.57 10.16 0.99
C TYR A 88 9.28 10.96 2.08
N ARG A 89 8.63 11.16 3.24
CA ARG A 89 9.23 11.83 4.40
C ARG A 89 10.52 11.14 4.87
N TYR A 90 10.52 9.81 4.91
CA TYR A 90 11.72 9.04 5.25
C TYR A 90 12.90 9.39 4.34
N LYS A 91 12.68 9.38 3.03
CA LYS A 91 13.71 9.68 2.02
C LYS A 91 14.15 11.13 2.07
N THR A 92 13.22 12.07 2.17
CA THR A 92 13.51 13.51 2.26
C THR A 92 14.32 13.86 3.50
N LEU A 93 14.00 13.27 4.66
CA LEU A 93 14.63 13.62 5.93
C LEU A 93 15.93 12.86 6.20
N THR A 94 16.07 11.64 5.68
CA THR A 94 17.22 10.77 5.99
C THR A 94 18.14 10.51 4.81
N GLY A 95 17.78 10.99 3.62
CA GLY A 95 18.51 10.80 2.37
C GLY A 95 18.01 9.59 1.57
N ASN A 96 18.22 9.68 0.25
CA ASN A 96 17.70 8.70 -0.72
C ASN A 96 18.50 7.39 -0.79
N CYS A 97 19.66 7.33 -0.15
CA CYS A 97 20.57 6.19 -0.20
C CYS A 97 20.97 5.71 1.20
N LEU A 98 21.28 4.43 1.31
CA LEU A 98 21.92 3.84 2.49
C LEU A 98 23.44 4.00 2.37
N SER A 99 24.09 4.37 3.46
CA SER A 99 25.54 4.58 3.51
C SER A 99 26.29 3.29 3.86
N ALA A 100 25.63 2.36 4.56
CA ALA A 100 26.18 1.07 4.90
C ALA A 100 26.35 0.14 3.68
N ARG A 101 27.49 -0.55 3.63
CA ARG A 101 27.87 -1.46 2.53
C ARG A 101 27.47 -2.92 2.75
N CYS A 102 27.11 -3.29 3.99
CA CYS A 102 26.71 -4.65 4.35
C CYS A 102 25.23 -4.69 4.73
N ILE A 103 24.52 -5.76 4.35
CA ILE A 103 23.06 -5.92 4.57
C ILE A 103 22.68 -5.75 6.05
N GLY A 104 23.46 -6.36 6.97
CA GLY A 104 23.20 -6.21 8.41
C GLY A 104 23.31 -4.75 8.88
N SER A 105 24.35 -4.05 8.43
CA SER A 105 24.55 -2.64 8.74
C SER A 105 23.50 -1.73 8.08
N GLN A 106 23.01 -2.08 6.89
CA GLN A 106 21.89 -1.40 6.24
C GLN A 106 20.59 -1.55 7.03
N ALA A 107 20.30 -2.73 7.57
CA ALA A 107 19.12 -2.96 8.42
C ALA A 107 19.18 -2.09 9.69
N THR A 108 20.36 -2.01 10.33
CA THR A 108 20.59 -1.12 11.48
C THR A 108 20.40 0.35 11.12
N GLU A 109 20.96 0.80 9.98
CA GLU A 109 20.80 2.17 9.49
C GLU A 109 19.32 2.52 9.26
N VAL A 110 18.56 1.64 8.62
CA VAL A 110 17.11 1.82 8.42
C VAL A 110 16.37 1.89 9.76
N ALA A 111 16.68 1.01 10.72
CA ALA A 111 16.04 0.99 12.02
C ALA A 111 16.25 2.31 12.79
N ILE A 112 17.48 2.84 12.78
CA ILE A 112 17.81 4.13 13.40
C ILE A 112 17.01 5.26 12.75
N ARG A 113 17.00 5.31 11.41
CA ARG A 113 16.28 6.33 10.63
C ARG A 113 14.77 6.31 10.89
N VAL A 114 14.16 5.12 10.93
CA VAL A 114 12.75 4.94 11.29
C VAL A 114 12.48 5.40 12.73
N GLY A 115 13.37 5.07 13.68
CA GLY A 115 13.28 5.53 15.06
C GLY A 115 13.24 7.05 15.18
N ILE A 116 14.11 7.76 14.45
CA ILE A 116 14.15 9.23 14.41
C ILE A 116 12.82 9.80 13.89
N ILE A 117 12.29 9.27 12.78
CA ILE A 117 11.03 9.75 12.19
C ILE A 117 9.85 9.52 13.13
N ASN A 118 9.78 8.35 13.76
CA ASN A 118 8.73 8.05 14.73
C ASN A 118 8.79 9.02 15.93
N HIS A 119 10.00 9.33 16.41
CA HIS A 119 10.19 10.31 17.48
C HIS A 119 9.73 11.72 17.06
N MET A 120 10.07 12.16 15.85
CA MET A 120 9.57 13.43 15.30
C MET A 120 8.05 13.46 15.19
N VAL A 121 7.41 12.37 14.74
CA VAL A 121 5.95 12.26 14.68
C VAL A 121 5.32 12.38 16.06
N THR A 122 5.92 11.78 17.10
CA THR A 122 5.46 11.92 18.48
C THR A 122 5.57 13.36 18.99
N LEU A 123 6.71 14.02 18.75
CA LEU A 123 6.95 15.39 19.21
C LEU A 123 6.11 16.43 18.45
N ALA A 124 5.81 16.21 17.17
CA ALA A 124 5.07 17.15 16.34
C ALA A 124 3.54 17.07 16.50
N ARG A 125 3.00 16.22 17.40
CA ARG A 125 1.56 16.17 17.69
C ARG A 125 1.16 17.36 18.58
N PRO A 126 0.36 18.33 18.10
CA PRO A 126 -0.18 19.36 18.98
C PRO A 126 -1.12 18.72 20.00
N GLN A 127 -0.90 19.00 21.29
CA GLN A 127 -1.89 18.69 22.33
C GLN A 127 -3.09 19.61 22.14
N SER A 128 -4.16 19.11 21.52
CA SER A 128 -5.45 19.79 21.49
C SER A 128 -6.02 19.78 22.91
N VAL A 129 -5.87 20.90 23.61
CA VAL A 129 -6.62 21.17 24.84
C VAL A 129 -7.96 21.78 24.46
N ARG A 130 -9.04 21.06 24.75
CA ARG A 130 -10.39 21.61 24.71
C ARG A 130 -10.63 22.27 26.07
N ASN A 131 -10.53 23.59 26.13
CA ASN A 131 -10.98 24.33 27.30
C ASN A 131 -12.51 24.27 27.33
N SER A 132 -13.04 23.60 28.37
CA SER A 132 -14.46 23.59 28.74
C SER A 132 -14.81 24.82 29.57
#